data_AF-A0A7V9J883-F1
#
_entry.id   AF-A0A7V9J883-F1
#
_cell.length_a   1.000
_cell.length_b   1.000
_cell.length_c   1.000
_cell.angle_alpha   90.00
_cell.angle_beta   90.00
_cell.angle_gamma   90.00
#
_symmetry.space_group_name_H-M   'P 1'
#
loop_
_entity.id
_entity.type
_entity.pdbx_description
1 polymer ?
#
loop_
_entity_poly.entity_id
_entity_poly.type
_entity_poly.pdbx_seq_one_letter_code
_entity_poly.pdbx_strand_id
1 'polypeptide(L)'
;MAIMVAVVAAGTATLILRPRGGLIEPTAVQAEAYFSPAELERAEEFRGPQRLLGVGGIALSGATLALIALRPPRRARRLLERAAEHPMRGAAVTGAGLSTVLVVVGLPLALWRHERAVDVGLSIQSLGPWLGDVAKSAAIEAVVSALGAALVLALIRRFPRSW
;
A
#
# COMPACT_ATOMS: atom_id res chain seq x y z
N MET A 1 -14.73 -14.54 -3.84
CA MET A 1 -13.96 -15.58 -4.55
C MET A 1 -12.79 -14.98 -5.33
N ALA A 2 -12.99 -14.05 -6.27
CA ALA A 2 -11.92 -13.47 -7.10
C ALA A 2 -10.69 -12.91 -6.34
N ILE A 3 -10.88 -12.15 -5.25
CA ILE A 3 -9.75 -11.63 -4.44
C ILE A 3 -8.96 -12.77 -3.79
N MET A 4 -9.66 -13.79 -3.28
CA MET A 4 -9.04 -14.96 -2.67
C MET A 4 -8.25 -15.76 -3.72
N VAL A 5 -8.82 -15.92 -4.92
CA VAL A 5 -8.16 -16.54 -6.07
C VAL A 5 -6.92 -15.75 -6.49
N ALA A 6 -6.98 -14.42 -6.53
CA ALA A 6 -5.83 -13.58 -6.87
C ALA A 6 -4.71 -13.68 -5.82
N VAL A 7 -5.06 -13.67 -4.53
CA VAL A 7 -4.09 -13.85 -3.42
C VAL A 7 -3.44 -15.23 -3.49
N VAL A 8 -4.23 -16.28 -3.71
CA VAL A 8 -3.73 -17.65 -3.86
C VAL A 8 -2.83 -17.75 -5.09
N ALA A 9 -3.25 -17.20 -6.24
CA ALA A 9 -2.47 -17.22 -7.47
C ALA A 9 -1.13 -16.49 -7.32
N ALA A 10 -1.11 -15.31 -6.72
CA ALA A 10 0.12 -14.56 -6.45
C ALA A 10 1.05 -15.31 -5.47
N GLY A 11 0.48 -15.88 -4.40
CA GLY A 11 1.24 -16.71 -3.46
C GLY A 11 1.85 -17.94 -4.14
N THR A 12 1.07 -18.59 -5.01
CA THR A 12 1.51 -19.78 -5.77
C THR A 12 2.58 -19.42 -6.78
N ALA A 13 2.43 -18.30 -7.50
CA ALA A 13 3.44 -17.79 -8.42
C ALA A 13 4.75 -17.49 -7.69
N THR A 14 4.69 -16.91 -6.48
CA THR A 14 5.88 -16.64 -5.66
C THR A 14 6.61 -17.94 -5.29
N LEU A 15 5.88 -19.00 -4.97
CA LEU A 15 6.45 -20.32 -4.68
C LEU A 15 7.03 -20.99 -5.92
N ILE A 16 6.34 -20.89 -7.07
CA ILE A 16 6.79 -21.48 -8.35
C ILE A 16 8.04 -20.77 -8.88
N LEU A 17 8.07 -19.44 -8.77
CA LEU A 17 9.17 -18.58 -9.22
C LEU A 17 10.32 -18.53 -8.20
N ARG A 18 10.17 -19.16 -7.02
CA ARG A 18 11.25 -19.25 -6.06
C ARG A 18 12.44 -19.99 -6.69
N PRO A 19 13.66 -19.42 -6.64
CA PRO A 19 14.84 -20.06 -7.21
C PRO A 19 15.02 -21.48 -6.64
N ARG A 20 15.02 -22.49 -7.54
CA ARG A 20 15.11 -23.91 -7.15
C ARG A 20 16.54 -24.37 -6.84
N GLY A 21 17.55 -23.61 -7.29
CA GLY A 21 18.97 -23.91 -7.09
C GLY A 21 19.53 -23.48 -5.74
N GLY A 22 18.67 -23.13 -4.77
CA GLY A 22 19.07 -22.50 -3.52
C GLY A 22 19.29 -20.99 -3.68
N LEU A 23 19.20 -20.28 -2.57
CA LEU A 23 19.77 -18.94 -2.49
C LEU A 23 21.28 -19.11 -2.27
N ILE A 24 22.09 -18.16 -2.76
CA ILE A 24 23.50 -18.09 -2.37
C ILE A 24 23.51 -18.09 -0.84
N GLU A 25 24.16 -19.09 -0.23
CA GLU A 25 24.23 -19.20 1.22
C GLU A 25 24.91 -17.93 1.75
N PRO A 26 24.19 -17.08 2.50
CA PRO A 26 24.75 -15.83 2.94
C PRO A 26 25.95 -16.15 3.83
N THR A 27 27.14 -15.66 3.46
CA THR A 27 28.27 -15.70 4.36
C THR A 27 27.85 -15.03 5.66
N ALA A 28 27.96 -15.74 6.78
CA ALA A 28 27.63 -15.19 8.09
C ALA A 28 28.64 -14.10 8.44
N VAL A 29 28.30 -12.85 8.12
CA VAL A 29 29.13 -11.69 8.43
C VAL A 29 28.66 -11.14 9.77
N GLN A 30 29.58 -11.08 10.74
CA GLN A 30 29.35 -10.40 12.01
C GLN A 30 29.36 -8.89 11.77
N ALA A 31 28.25 -8.20 12.07
CA ALA A 31 28.11 -6.77 11.82
C ALA A 31 29.10 -5.95 12.65
N GLU A 32 29.45 -6.46 13.82
CA GLU A 32 30.41 -5.93 14.78
C GLU A 32 31.83 -5.84 14.22
N ALA A 33 32.14 -6.60 13.15
CA ALA A 33 33.42 -6.52 12.47
C ALA A 33 33.55 -5.27 11.57
N TYR A 34 32.42 -4.61 11.24
CA TYR A 34 32.37 -3.48 10.29
C TYR A 34 31.80 -2.21 10.91
N PHE A 35 30.98 -2.34 11.95
CA PHE A 35 30.27 -1.24 12.58
C PHE A 35 30.60 -1.16 14.06
N SER A 36 30.77 0.07 14.54
CA SER A 36 30.89 0.32 15.96
C SER A 36 29.59 -0.01 16.71
N PRO A 37 29.64 -0.35 18.00
CA PRO A 37 28.44 -0.58 18.80
C PRO A 37 27.44 0.59 18.75
N ALA A 38 27.94 1.83 18.73
CA ALA A 38 27.11 3.03 18.66
C ALA A 38 26.36 3.17 17.31
N GLU A 39 26.95 2.71 16.21
CA GLU A 39 26.27 2.69 14.90
C GLU A 39 25.19 1.62 14.84
N LEU A 40 25.44 0.46 15.43
CA LEU A 40 24.46 -0.62 15.55
C LEU A 40 23.27 -0.21 16.41
N GLU A 41 23.53 0.41 17.57
CA GLU A 41 22.49 0.93 18.46
C GLU A 41 21.62 1.99 17.76
N ARG A 42 22.26 2.97 17.09
CA ARG A 42 21.55 3.97 16.29
C ARG A 42 20.67 3.34 15.21
N ALA A 43 21.18 2.30 14.54
CA ALA A 43 20.42 1.59 13.51
C ALA A 43 19.20 0.86 14.10
N GLU A 44 19.35 0.22 15.27
CA GLU A 44 18.24 -0.46 15.96
C GLU A 44 17.18 0.52 16.45
N GLU A 45 17.60 1.63 17.04
CA GLU A 45 16.73 2.70 17.53
C GLU A 45 15.85 3.29 16.42
N PHE A 46 16.39 3.40 15.20
CA PHE A 46 15.61 3.80 14.03
C PHE A 46 14.71 2.68 13.51
N ARG A 47 15.25 1.46 13.33
CA ARG A 47 14.56 0.34 12.66
C ARG A 47 13.36 -0.19 13.42
N GLY A 48 13.44 -0.31 14.75
CA GLY A 48 12.37 -0.88 15.57
C GLY A 48 11.05 -0.11 15.41
N PRO A 49 11.02 1.18 15.75
CA PRO A 49 9.86 2.05 15.54
C PRO A 49 9.44 2.14 14.08
N GLN A 50 10.38 2.21 13.13
CA GLN A 50 10.05 2.25 11.70
C GLN A 50 9.27 1.01 11.25
N ARG A 51 9.63 -0.17 11.78
CA ARG A 51 8.91 -1.43 11.53
C ARG A 51 7.51 -1.39 12.12
N LEU A 52 7.35 -0.89 13.35
CA LEU A 52 6.04 -0.74 13.99
C LEU A 52 5.14 0.22 13.21
N LEU A 53 5.68 1.34 12.72
CA LEU A 53 4.95 2.28 11.86
C LEU A 53 4.54 1.62 10.54
N GLY A 54 5.42 0.79 9.96
CA GLY A 54 5.12 0.02 8.75
C GLY A 54 3.97 -0.98 8.97
N VAL A 55 4.04 -1.79 10.03
CA VAL A 55 2.98 -2.74 10.39
C VAL A 55 1.68 -2.00 10.74
N GLY A 56 1.76 -0.89 11.48
CA GLY A 56 0.64 -0.02 11.78
C GLY A 56 -0.03 0.53 10.51
N GLY A 57 0.75 0.91 9.50
CA GLY A 57 0.24 1.34 8.19
C GLY A 57 -0.51 0.25 7.43
N ILE A 58 -0.01 -0.99 7.47
CA ILE A 58 -0.70 -2.16 6.89
C ILE A 58 -2.02 -2.42 7.63
N ALA A 59 -1.98 -2.46 8.97
CA ALA A 59 -3.15 -2.68 9.80
C ALA A 59 -4.21 -1.60 9.58
N LEU A 60 -3.79 -0.33 9.52
CA LEU A 60 -4.68 0.81 9.31
C LEU A 60 -5.33 0.78 7.91
N SER A 61 -4.56 0.48 6.88
CA SER A 61 -5.08 0.31 5.51
C SER A 61 -6.08 -0.85 5.46
N GLY A 62 -5.72 -2.00 6.01
CA GLY A 62 -6.59 -3.18 6.07
C GLY A 62 -7.88 -2.93 6.85
N ALA A 63 -7.80 -2.28 8.01
CA ALA A 63 -8.96 -1.91 8.81
C ALA A 63 -9.87 -0.92 8.07
N THR A 64 -9.30 0.05 7.36
CA THR A 64 -10.05 1.02 6.54
C THR A 64 -10.82 0.32 5.43
N LEU A 65 -10.16 -0.58 4.69
CA LEU A 65 -10.80 -1.40 3.66
C LEU A 65 -11.89 -2.29 4.25
N ALA A 66 -11.62 -2.97 5.37
CA ALA A 66 -12.60 -3.81 6.06
C ALA A 66 -13.81 -3.01 6.53
N LEU A 67 -13.62 -1.81 7.08
CA LEU A 67 -14.71 -0.93 7.49
C LEU A 67 -15.57 -0.54 6.29
N ILE A 68 -14.96 -0.08 5.19
CA ILE A 68 -15.69 0.33 3.99
C ILE A 68 -16.44 -0.86 3.37
N ALA A 69 -15.82 -2.04 3.30
CA ALA A 69 -16.39 -3.21 2.67
C ALA A 69 -17.50 -3.88 3.51
N LEU A 70 -17.29 -4.00 4.83
CA LEU A 70 -18.20 -4.75 5.71
C LEU A 70 -19.27 -3.85 6.34
N ARG A 71 -18.95 -2.57 6.60
CA ARG A 71 -19.84 -1.61 7.28
C ARG A 71 -19.68 -0.21 6.69
N PRO A 72 -20.06 0.01 5.41
CA PRO A 72 -19.84 1.27 4.74
C PRO A 72 -20.50 2.42 5.50
N PRO A 73 -19.74 3.48 5.87
CA PRO A 73 -20.32 4.69 6.45
C PRO A 73 -21.44 5.24 5.57
N ARG A 74 -22.47 5.86 6.16
CA ARG A 74 -23.67 6.36 5.42
C ARG A 74 -23.30 7.20 4.19
N ARG A 75 -22.25 8.04 4.29
CA ARG A 75 -21.76 8.87 3.18
C ARG A 75 -21.13 8.02 2.07
N ALA A 76 -20.26 7.08 2.43
CA ALA A 76 -19.66 6.15 1.47
C ALA A 76 -20.75 5.34 0.75
N ARG A 77 -21.74 4.81 1.47
CA ARG A 77 -22.85 4.07 0.87
C ARG A 77 -23.61 4.91 -0.16
N ARG A 78 -23.98 6.15 0.17
CA ARG A 78 -24.66 7.07 -0.76
C ARG A 78 -23.81 7.38 -2.00
N LEU A 79 -22.50 7.55 -1.84
CA LEU A 79 -21.59 7.80 -2.96
C LEU A 79 -21.47 6.58 -3.87
N LEU A 80 -21.38 5.38 -3.28
CA LEU A 80 -21.34 4.11 -4.02
C LEU A 80 -22.66 3.82 -4.74
N GLU A 81 -23.81 4.11 -4.13
CA GLU A 81 -25.13 4.00 -4.75
C GLU A 81 -25.25 4.89 -6.00
N ARG A 82 -24.82 6.17 -5.90
CA ARG A 82 -24.77 7.07 -7.06
C ARG A 82 -23.78 6.63 -8.12
N ALA A 83 -22.62 6.14 -7.71
CA ALA A 83 -21.62 5.59 -8.62
C ALA A 83 -22.19 4.39 -9.41
N ALA A 84 -23.05 3.58 -8.80
CA ALA A 84 -23.67 2.43 -9.43
C ALA A 84 -24.62 2.78 -10.59
N GLU A 85 -25.16 4.00 -10.64
CA GLU A 85 -26.02 4.46 -11.75
C GLU A 85 -25.29 4.46 -13.11
N HIS A 86 -23.96 4.60 -13.09
CA HIS A 86 -23.12 4.59 -14.28
C HIS A 86 -21.97 3.58 -14.11
N PRO A 87 -22.17 2.28 -14.41
CA PRO A 87 -21.29 1.20 -13.97
C PRO A 87 -19.79 1.46 -14.21
N MET A 88 -19.40 1.89 -15.43
CA MET A 88 -17.99 2.15 -15.75
C MET A 88 -17.42 3.36 -14.99
N ARG A 89 -18.15 4.49 -14.97
CA ARG A 89 -17.74 5.69 -14.23
C ARG A 89 -17.73 5.43 -12.74
N GLY A 90 -18.68 4.66 -12.25
CA GLY A 90 -18.77 4.26 -10.86
C GLY A 90 -17.61 3.41 -10.40
N ALA A 91 -17.19 2.44 -11.21
CA ALA A 91 -15.98 1.66 -10.93
C ALA A 91 -14.74 2.55 -10.91
N ALA A 92 -14.57 3.44 -11.89
CA ALA A 92 -13.45 4.38 -11.93
C ALA A 92 -13.40 5.30 -10.70
N VAL A 93 -14.52 5.93 -10.36
CA VAL A 93 -14.65 6.82 -9.19
C VAL A 93 -14.41 6.06 -7.89
N THR A 94 -14.90 4.83 -7.78
CA THR A 94 -14.69 3.98 -6.61
C THR A 94 -13.21 3.62 -6.46
N GLY A 95 -12.54 3.22 -7.55
CA GLY A 95 -11.12 2.92 -7.55
C GLY A 95 -10.26 4.10 -7.11
N ALA A 96 -10.44 5.27 -7.75
CA ALA A 96 -9.73 6.50 -7.37
C ALA A 96 -10.06 6.96 -5.95
N GLY A 97 -11.33 6.89 -5.55
CA GLY A 97 -11.78 7.30 -4.23
C GLY A 97 -11.17 6.42 -3.13
N LEU A 98 -11.11 5.11 -3.35
CA LEU A 98 -10.54 4.18 -2.38
C LEU A 98 -9.04 4.39 -2.20
N SER A 99 -8.27 4.52 -3.28
CA SER A 99 -6.83 4.79 -3.18
C SER A 99 -6.55 6.12 -2.48
N THR A 100 -7.31 7.17 -2.83
CA THR A 100 -7.20 8.49 -2.19
C THR A 100 -7.48 8.41 -0.68
N VAL A 101 -8.53 7.67 -0.28
CA VAL A 101 -8.85 7.48 1.14
C VAL A 101 -7.70 6.78 1.89
N LEU A 102 -7.08 5.77 1.28
CA LEU A 102 -5.96 5.07 1.91
C LEU A 102 -4.74 5.97 2.10
N VAL A 103 -4.43 6.81 1.10
CA VAL A 103 -3.35 7.82 1.25
C VAL A 103 -3.66 8.78 2.39
N VAL A 104 -4.88 9.33 2.44
CA VAL A 104 -5.28 10.30 3.47
C VAL A 104 -5.22 9.69 4.87
N VAL A 105 -5.75 8.47 5.02
CA VAL A 105 -5.74 7.77 6.32
C VAL A 105 -4.32 7.39 6.74
N GLY A 106 -3.46 7.00 5.80
CA GLY A 106 -2.06 6.67 6.08
C GLY A 106 -1.14 7.89 6.30
N LEU A 107 -1.59 9.09 5.94
CA LEU A 107 -0.79 10.31 5.96
C LEU A 107 -0.16 10.62 7.33
N PRO A 108 -0.86 10.48 8.48
CA PRO A 108 -0.25 10.74 9.78
C PRO A 108 0.95 9.82 10.08
N LEU A 109 0.87 8.54 9.72
CA LEU A 109 1.98 7.60 9.88
C LEU A 109 3.12 7.89 8.88
N ALA A 110 2.78 8.32 7.68
CA ALA A 110 3.78 8.74 6.69
C ALA A 110 4.55 9.99 7.14
N LEU A 111 3.85 10.97 7.72
CA LEU A 111 4.44 12.17 8.28
C LEU A 111 5.41 11.82 9.42
N TRP A 112 4.99 10.95 10.35
CA TRP A 112 5.87 10.52 11.43
C TRP A 112 7.12 9.80 10.92
N ARG A 113 6.98 8.93 9.92
CA ARG A 113 8.13 8.28 9.27
C ARG A 113 9.07 9.27 8.57
N HIS A 114 8.51 10.33 7.99
CA HIS A 114 9.29 11.39 7.32
C HIS A 114 10.11 12.19 8.32
N GLU A 115 9.49 12.71 9.38
CA GLU A 115 10.19 13.45 10.45
C GLU A 115 11.32 12.62 11.03
N ARG A 116 11.06 11.36 11.38
CA ARG A 116 12.11 10.47 11.90
C ARG A 116 13.25 10.24 10.91
N ALA A 117 12.97 10.19 9.61
CA ALA A 117 14.01 10.04 8.59
C ALA A 117 14.83 11.32 8.42
N VAL A 118 14.22 12.49 8.63
CA VAL A 118 14.93 13.78 8.66
C VAL A 118 15.84 13.87 9.89
N ASP A 119 15.34 13.47 11.07
CA ASP A 119 16.08 13.52 12.34
C ASP A 119 17.41 12.75 12.29
N VAL A 120 17.46 11.64 11.56
CA VAL A 120 18.66 10.80 11.41
C VAL A 120 19.44 11.07 10.12
N GLY A 121 19.06 12.08 9.34
CA GLY A 121 19.75 12.47 8.09
C GLY A 121 19.53 11.53 6.91
N LEU A 122 18.56 10.61 6.98
CA LEU A 122 18.17 9.75 5.85
C LEU A 122 17.31 10.48 4.82
N SER A 123 16.66 11.58 5.21
CA SER A 123 15.93 12.48 4.32
C SER A 123 16.44 13.91 4.49
N ILE A 124 16.83 14.55 3.39
CA ILE A 124 17.17 15.98 3.34
C ILE A 124 16.02 16.85 2.84
N GLN A 125 14.89 16.23 2.48
CA GLN A 125 13.74 16.91 1.93
C GLN A 125 12.91 17.54 3.06
N SER A 126 12.52 18.80 2.89
CA SER A 126 11.59 19.46 3.82
C SER A 126 10.14 19.04 3.58
N LEU A 127 9.27 19.30 4.57
CA LEU A 127 7.88 18.86 4.59
C LEU A 127 7.08 19.27 3.34
N GLY A 128 7.24 20.51 2.86
CA GLY A 128 6.48 21.04 1.73
C GLY A 128 6.72 20.28 0.42
N PRO A 129 7.97 20.18 -0.07
CA PRO A 129 8.32 19.34 -1.20
C PRO A 129 7.89 17.88 -1.03
N TRP A 130 8.07 17.31 0.17
CA TRP A 130 7.65 15.94 0.46
C TRP A 130 6.14 15.75 0.31
N LEU A 131 5.32 16.67 0.83
CA LEU A 131 3.87 16.68 0.63
C LEU A 131 3.50 16.84 -0.84
N GLY A 132 4.27 17.62 -1.60
CA GLY A 132 4.12 17.74 -3.05
C GLY A 132 4.31 16.40 -3.75
N ASP A 133 5.29 15.61 -3.35
CA ASP A 133 5.54 14.29 -3.93
C ASP A 133 4.50 13.25 -3.49
N VAL A 134 4.00 13.33 -2.24
CA VAL A 134 2.84 12.56 -1.80
C VAL A 134 1.61 12.87 -2.65
N ALA A 135 1.33 14.15 -2.91
CA ALA A 135 0.18 14.57 -3.72
C ALA A 135 0.30 14.08 -5.17
N LYS A 136 1.48 14.21 -5.80
CA LYS A 136 1.72 13.68 -7.15
C LYS A 136 1.54 12.16 -7.20
N SER A 137 2.12 11.45 -6.23
CA SER A 137 2.02 10.00 -6.16
C SER A 137 0.57 9.54 -5.98
N ALA A 138 -0.18 10.22 -5.11
CA ALA A 138 -1.60 9.95 -4.89
C ALA A 138 -2.45 10.20 -6.16
N ALA A 139 -2.14 11.27 -6.91
CA ALA A 139 -2.84 11.56 -8.16
C ALA A 139 -2.59 10.46 -9.22
N ILE A 140 -1.35 10.02 -9.37
CA ILE A 140 -1.00 8.91 -10.28
C ILE A 140 -1.71 7.63 -9.84
N GLU A 141 -1.64 7.30 -8.55
CA GLU A 141 -2.28 6.11 -8.00
C GLU A 141 -3.79 6.13 -8.19
N ALA A 142 -4.45 7.28 -8.01
CA ALA A 142 -5.87 7.46 -8.26
C ALA A 142 -6.25 7.20 -9.73
N VAL A 143 -5.44 7.70 -10.67
CA VAL A 143 -5.66 7.44 -12.11
C VAL A 143 -5.50 5.96 -12.43
N VAL A 144 -4.41 5.33 -11.96
CA VAL A 144 -4.17 3.89 -12.18
C VAL A 144 -5.29 3.04 -11.56
N SER A 145 -5.72 3.38 -10.35
CA SER A 145 -6.79 2.67 -9.65
C SER A 145 -8.15 2.83 -10.33
N ALA A 146 -8.45 4.02 -10.85
CA ALA A 146 -9.66 4.26 -11.64
C ALA A 146 -9.69 3.42 -12.92
N LEU A 147 -8.59 3.43 -13.68
CA LEU A 147 -8.45 2.65 -14.89
C LEU A 147 -8.53 1.15 -14.61
N GLY A 148 -7.83 0.67 -13.58
CA GLY A 148 -7.84 -0.73 -13.16
C GLY A 148 -9.23 -1.20 -12.74
N ALA A 149 -9.94 -0.42 -11.92
CA ALA A 149 -11.30 -0.76 -11.50
C ALA A 149 -12.29 -0.78 -12.68
N ALA A 150 -12.21 0.19 -13.58
CA ALA A 150 -13.04 0.23 -14.78
C ALA A 150 -12.72 -0.96 -15.71
N LEU A 151 -11.45 -1.30 -15.90
CA LEU A 151 -11.01 -2.43 -16.71
C LEU A 151 -11.52 -3.76 -16.15
N VAL A 152 -11.37 -3.99 -14.84
CA VAL A 152 -11.89 -5.19 -14.18
C VAL A 152 -13.39 -5.31 -14.42
N LEU A 153 -14.16 -4.23 -14.20
CA LEU A 153 -15.60 -4.27 -14.43
C LEU A 153 -15.95 -4.48 -15.91
N ALA A 154 -15.21 -3.86 -16.84
CA ALA A 154 -15.40 -4.05 -18.27
C ALA A 154 -15.20 -5.52 -18.67
N LEU A 155 -14.18 -6.16 -18.12
CA LEU A 155 -13.91 -7.57 -18.39
C LEU A 155 -14.96 -8.50 -17.75
N ILE A 156 -15.39 -8.25 -16.51
CA ILE A 156 -16.53 -8.97 -15.87
C ILE A 156 -17.75 -8.94 -16.78
N ARG A 157 -18.07 -7.76 -17.33
CA ARG A 157 -19.22 -7.59 -18.22
C ARG A 157 -19.00 -8.23 -19.58
N ARG A 158 -17.76 -8.28 -20.08
CA ARG A 158 -17.42 -8.86 -21.40
C ARG A 158 -17.42 -10.38 -21.40
N PHE A 159 -17.12 -11.01 -20.26
CA PHE A 159 -16.96 -12.45 -20.11
C PHE A 159 -17.75 -13.00 -18.90
N PRO A 160 -19.07 -12.79 -18.83
CA PRO A 160 -19.87 -13.01 -17.62
C PRO A 160 -19.98 -14.48 -17.15
N ARG A 161 -19.60 -15.44 -18.00
CA ARG A 161 -19.66 -16.88 -17.69
C ARG A 161 -18.32 -17.47 -17.25
N SER A 162 -17.24 -16.71 -17.35
CA SER A 162 -15.86 -17.19 -17.13
C SER A 162 -15.05 -16.19 -16.29
N TRP A 163 -15.73 -15.36 -15.50
CA TRP A 163 -15.15 -14.41 -14.56
C TRP A 163 -15.29 -14.86 -13.12
#